data_AF-G9NNJ9-F1
#
_entry.id   AF-G9NNJ9-F1
#
_cell.length_a   1.000
_cell.length_b   1.000
_cell.length_c   1.000
_cell.angle_alpha   90.00
_cell.angle_beta   90.00
_cell.angle_gamma   90.00
#
_symmetry.space_group_name_H-M   'P 1'
#
loop_
_entity.id
_entity.type
_entity.pdbx_description
1 polymer ?
#
loop_
_entity_poly.entity_id
_entity_poly.type
_entity_poly.pdbx_seq_one_letter_code
_entity_poly.pdbx_strand_id
1 'polypeptide(L)'
;IAHLSPQWDLRGDIYTFSFWTSPKAASALPEHAYSPLEGVTSFADETYSRPVGGLSMIQILSYRDSPIGPYDEMLVAPGSFDWERTEADGKKTRGCNPKITRIYVSTPNSCFNGRTNWNVPKHLAKFVWDHHPDGSTTIKIYPHDDPLNADESQPSARPFFQTTFKPMSLVPRFPFATSWADRLGFNTTLVMPPLPSGNGTYGELPSTDRWIKLETKQYCSRST
;
A
#
# COMPACT_ATOMS: atom_id res chain seq x y z
N ILE A 1 -13.47 -3.34 16.22
CA ILE A 1 -13.06 -2.38 15.18
C ILE A 1 -14.27 -1.52 14.82
N ALA A 2 -14.10 -0.20 14.63
CA ALA A 2 -15.17 0.70 14.19
C ALA A 2 -14.94 1.15 12.75
N HIS A 3 -16.02 1.19 11.96
CA HIS A 3 -16.01 1.78 10.62
C HIS A 3 -16.08 3.30 10.72
N LEU A 4 -15.17 3.99 10.06
CA LEU A 4 -15.14 5.43 9.92
C LEU A 4 -15.36 5.81 8.46
N SER A 5 -16.05 6.93 8.24
CA SER A 5 -16.29 7.46 6.91
C SER A 5 -14.97 7.71 6.15
N PRO A 6 -14.98 7.57 4.82
CA PRO A 6 -13.84 7.97 3.98
C PRO A 6 -13.67 9.50 4.05
N GLN A 7 -12.48 9.99 3.65
CA GLN A 7 -11.95 11.36 3.85
C GLN A 7 -11.12 11.47 5.14
N TRP A 8 -9.94 10.87 5.09
CA TRP A 8 -8.98 10.96 6.19
C TRP A 8 -7.93 12.02 5.84
N ASP A 9 -7.74 12.96 6.75
CA ASP A 9 -6.55 13.80 6.76
C ASP A 9 -5.49 13.12 7.62
N LEU A 10 -4.28 12.99 7.07
CA LEU A 10 -3.21 12.18 7.63
C LEU A 10 -1.95 13.02 7.71
N ARG A 11 -1.32 13.03 8.89
CA ARG A 11 -0.04 13.72 9.10
C ARG A 11 1.00 12.75 9.60
N GLY A 12 2.14 12.71 8.93
CA GLY A 12 3.19 11.77 9.25
C GLY A 12 4.49 12.05 8.50
N ASP A 13 5.47 11.20 8.76
CA ASP A 13 6.72 11.18 8.02
C ASP A 13 6.64 10.10 6.94
N ILE A 14 7.15 10.39 5.74
CA ILE A 14 7.08 9.51 4.58
C ILE A 14 8.48 9.26 4.06
N TYR A 15 8.84 7.99 3.94
CA TYR A 15 10.05 7.53 3.30
C TYR A 15 9.67 6.82 2.01
N THR A 16 10.18 7.30 0.87
CA THR A 16 9.79 6.78 -0.44
C THR A 16 11.00 6.23 -1.19
N PHE A 17 10.87 5.02 -1.71
CA PHE A 17 11.77 4.44 -2.71
C PHE A 17 11.02 4.38 -4.03
N SER A 18 11.39 5.23 -4.98
CA SER A 18 10.84 5.19 -6.32
C SER A 18 11.81 4.48 -7.26
N PHE A 19 11.28 3.60 -8.11
CA PHE A 19 12.05 2.86 -9.10
C PHE A 19 11.19 2.60 -10.33
N TRP A 20 11.80 2.10 -11.39
CA TRP A 20 11.10 1.76 -12.63
C TRP A 20 10.94 0.25 -12.76
N THR A 21 9.71 -0.24 -12.89
CA THR A 21 9.44 -1.64 -13.26
C THR A 21 9.30 -1.73 -14.77
N SER A 22 10.17 -2.49 -15.44
CA SER A 22 10.02 -2.75 -16.88
C SER A 22 8.81 -3.65 -17.17
N PRO A 23 8.23 -3.62 -18.38
CA PRO A 23 7.14 -4.54 -18.75
C PRO A 23 7.49 -6.01 -18.55
N LYS A 24 8.75 -6.40 -18.80
CA LYS A 24 9.25 -7.77 -18.56
C LYS A 24 9.27 -8.13 -17.08
N ALA A 25 9.62 -7.19 -16.20
CA ALA A 25 9.57 -7.40 -14.77
C ALA A 25 8.13 -7.42 -14.25
N ALA A 26 7.25 -6.60 -14.85
CA ALA A 26 5.83 -6.54 -14.51
C ALA A 26 5.10 -7.85 -14.86
N SER A 27 5.41 -8.49 -15.99
CA SER A 27 4.81 -9.77 -16.37
C SER A 27 5.23 -10.96 -15.50
N ALA A 28 6.12 -10.74 -14.54
CA ALA A 28 6.63 -11.78 -13.64
C ALA A 28 6.88 -11.17 -12.26
N LEU A 29 5.86 -10.53 -11.68
CA LEU A 29 5.95 -10.02 -10.32
C LEU A 29 6.28 -11.18 -9.36
N PRO A 30 7.16 -10.94 -8.37
CA PRO A 30 7.49 -11.98 -7.41
C PRO A 30 6.26 -12.35 -6.59
N GLU A 31 6.17 -13.59 -6.12
CA GLU A 31 5.04 -14.11 -5.34
C GLU A 31 4.67 -13.19 -4.16
N HIS A 32 5.68 -12.68 -3.46
CA HIS A 32 5.51 -11.80 -2.31
C HIS A 32 5.04 -10.36 -2.65
N ALA A 33 4.83 -10.04 -3.94
CA ALA A 33 4.20 -8.80 -4.35
C ALA A 33 2.72 -8.74 -3.96
N TYR A 34 2.10 -9.88 -3.63
CA TYR A 34 0.77 -9.99 -3.07
C TYR A 34 0.83 -10.69 -1.71
N SER A 35 -0.23 -10.56 -0.91
CA SER A 35 -0.42 -11.44 0.24
C SER A 35 -0.80 -12.86 -0.24
N PRO A 36 -0.61 -13.89 0.59
CA PRO A 36 -1.19 -15.20 0.33
C PRO A 36 -2.71 -15.15 0.11
N LEU A 37 -3.41 -14.24 0.79
CA LEU A 37 -4.86 -14.07 0.69
C LEU A 37 -5.30 -13.50 -0.67
N GLU A 38 -4.70 -12.39 -1.12
CA GLU A 38 -5.08 -11.74 -2.37
C GLU A 38 -4.46 -12.41 -3.61
N GLY A 39 -3.27 -13.02 -3.46
CA GLY A 39 -2.49 -13.62 -4.54
C GLY A 39 -3.17 -14.79 -5.26
N VAL A 40 -4.18 -15.40 -4.63
CA VAL A 40 -4.93 -16.54 -5.19
C VAL A 40 -6.37 -16.19 -5.58
N THR A 41 -6.69 -14.89 -5.67
CA THR A 41 -8.05 -14.40 -5.95
C THR A 41 -8.09 -13.53 -7.19
N SER A 42 -9.29 -13.07 -7.57
CA SER A 42 -9.48 -12.12 -8.68
C SER A 42 -8.69 -10.82 -8.49
N PHE A 43 -8.25 -10.49 -7.27
CA PHE A 43 -7.39 -9.34 -7.03
C PHE A 43 -6.04 -9.46 -7.77
N ALA A 44 -5.47 -10.66 -7.88
CA ALA A 44 -4.20 -10.92 -8.57
C ALA A 44 -4.39 -11.49 -9.99
N ASP A 45 -5.63 -11.72 -10.42
CA ASP A 45 -5.94 -12.28 -11.73
C ASP A 45 -5.66 -11.27 -12.86
N GLU A 46 -4.68 -11.59 -13.71
CA GLU A 46 -4.26 -10.75 -14.82
C GLU A 46 -5.33 -10.58 -15.91
N THR A 47 -6.34 -11.44 -15.95
CA THR A 47 -7.49 -11.26 -16.86
C THR A 47 -8.37 -10.08 -16.43
N TYR A 48 -8.38 -9.73 -15.14
CA TYR A 48 -9.09 -8.57 -14.59
C TYR A 48 -8.19 -7.35 -14.46
N SER A 49 -6.93 -7.53 -14.07
CA SER A 49 -6.00 -6.47 -13.76
C SER A 49 -4.57 -6.93 -14.03
N ARG A 50 -4.05 -6.67 -15.23
CA ARG A 50 -2.72 -7.11 -15.68
C ARG A 50 -1.62 -6.09 -15.32
N PRO A 51 -0.52 -6.50 -14.67
CA PRO A 51 0.63 -5.63 -14.43
C PRO A 51 1.30 -5.20 -15.75
N VAL A 52 1.57 -3.92 -15.91
CA VAL A 52 2.29 -3.37 -17.09
C VAL A 52 3.58 -2.62 -16.73
N GLY A 53 3.82 -2.39 -15.44
CA GLY A 53 5.03 -1.74 -14.93
C GLY A 53 4.94 -0.22 -14.99
N GLY A 54 6.07 0.45 -15.14
CA GLY A 54 6.18 1.90 -15.10
C GLY A 54 6.78 2.40 -13.78
N LEU A 55 6.37 3.59 -13.36
CA LEU A 55 6.82 4.19 -12.11
C LEU A 55 6.26 3.40 -10.92
N SER A 56 7.17 2.79 -10.17
CA SER A 56 6.90 1.96 -9.02
C SER A 56 7.39 2.62 -7.76
N MET A 57 6.80 2.25 -6.63
CA MET A 57 7.23 2.76 -5.35
C MET A 57 7.05 1.77 -4.20
N ILE A 58 7.95 1.87 -3.24
CA ILE A 58 7.74 1.42 -1.87
C ILE A 58 7.66 2.68 -1.02
N GLN A 59 6.62 2.83 -0.21
CA GLN A 59 6.55 3.88 0.80
C GLN A 59 6.48 3.28 2.18
N ILE A 60 7.12 3.93 3.14
CA ILE A 60 7.03 3.66 4.57
C ILE A 60 6.57 4.96 5.21
N LEU A 61 5.50 4.90 5.99
CA LEU A 61 4.84 6.06 6.56
C LEU A 61 4.69 5.83 8.06
N SER A 62 4.99 6.87 8.85
CA SER A 62 4.68 6.90 10.27
C SER A 62 3.71 8.05 10.51
N TYR A 63 2.42 7.72 10.58
CA TYR A 63 1.36 8.69 10.82
C TYR A 63 1.26 9.01 12.30
N ARG A 64 1.45 10.28 12.62
CA ARG A 64 1.31 10.83 13.97
C ARG A 64 -0.12 11.27 14.25
N ASP A 65 -0.84 11.74 13.23
CA ASP A 65 -2.25 12.16 13.34
C ASP A 65 -3.10 11.47 12.27
N SER A 66 -4.18 10.81 12.70
CA SER A 66 -5.23 10.26 11.84
C SER A 66 -6.55 10.10 12.60
N PRO A 67 -7.69 9.90 11.91
CA PRO A 67 -8.98 9.63 12.56
C PRO A 67 -9.01 8.35 13.43
N ILE A 68 -8.07 7.43 13.26
CA ILE A 68 -7.94 6.18 14.03
C ILE A 68 -6.77 6.22 15.04
N GLY A 69 -6.16 7.39 15.23
CA GLY A 69 -4.94 7.55 16.02
C GLY A 69 -3.65 7.27 15.24
N PRO A 70 -2.48 7.34 15.88
CA PRO A 70 -1.20 7.09 15.23
C PRO A 70 -1.09 5.65 14.71
N TYR A 71 -0.48 5.48 13.53
CA TYR A 71 -0.16 4.16 12.99
C TYR A 71 0.95 4.25 11.93
N ASP A 72 1.58 3.12 11.66
CA ASP A 72 2.61 2.99 10.63
C ASP A 72 2.06 2.22 9.44
N GLU A 73 2.59 2.49 8.26
CA GLU A 73 2.19 1.88 7.01
C GLU A 73 3.42 1.60 6.13
N MET A 74 3.43 0.44 5.46
CA MET A 74 4.36 0.19 4.36
C MET A 74 3.54 -0.29 3.17
N LEU A 75 3.67 0.36 2.03
CA LEU A 75 3.01 -0.05 0.79
C LEU A 75 4.01 -0.36 -0.31
N VAL A 76 3.60 -1.25 -1.21
CA VAL A 76 4.29 -1.59 -2.45
C VAL A 76 3.30 -1.39 -3.59
N ALA A 77 3.65 -0.48 -4.50
CA ALA A 77 2.95 -0.29 -5.77
C ALA A 77 3.95 -0.58 -6.91
N PRO A 78 3.91 -1.78 -7.52
CA PRO A 78 4.93 -2.22 -8.49
C PRO A 78 4.71 -1.66 -9.91
N GLY A 79 4.01 -0.53 -10.02
CA GLY A 79 3.70 0.15 -11.27
C GLY A 79 2.20 0.19 -11.56
N SER A 80 1.88 0.42 -12.83
CA SER A 80 0.53 0.47 -13.35
C SER A 80 0.02 -0.90 -13.78
N PHE A 81 -1.30 -1.01 -13.78
CA PHE A 81 -2.04 -2.19 -14.19
C PHE A 81 -3.09 -1.78 -15.22
N ASP A 82 -3.14 -2.52 -16.33
CA ASP A 82 -4.27 -2.46 -17.25
C ASP A 82 -5.44 -3.21 -16.62
N TRP A 83 -6.62 -2.62 -16.65
CA TRP A 83 -7.83 -3.24 -16.13
C TRP A 83 -8.99 -3.07 -17.10
N GLU A 84 -9.88 -4.06 -17.11
CA GLU A 84 -11.17 -4.02 -17.80
C GLU A 84 -12.25 -4.49 -16.81
N ARG A 85 -13.39 -3.79 -16.77
CA ARG A 85 -14.54 -4.19 -15.96
C ARG A 85 -15.84 -3.90 -16.68
N THR A 86 -16.87 -4.65 -16.33
CA THR A 86 -18.24 -4.41 -16.79
C THR A 86 -18.97 -3.63 -15.70
N GLU A 87 -19.46 -2.43 -16.02
CA GLU A 87 -20.27 -1.61 -15.12
C GLU A 87 -21.68 -2.20 -14.98
N ALA A 88 -22.46 -1.69 -14.02
CA ALA A 88 -23.81 -2.20 -13.75
C ALA A 88 -24.79 -2.06 -14.93
N ASP A 89 -24.54 -1.13 -15.85
CA ASP A 89 -25.30 -0.91 -17.08
C ASP A 89 -24.86 -1.83 -18.24
N GLY A 90 -23.93 -2.76 -18.00
CA GLY A 90 -23.37 -3.68 -18.99
C GLY A 90 -22.25 -3.07 -19.85
N LYS A 91 -21.90 -1.80 -19.65
CA LYS A 91 -20.81 -1.15 -20.38
C LYS A 91 -19.46 -1.66 -19.91
N LYS A 92 -18.61 -2.04 -20.85
CA LYS A 92 -17.20 -2.33 -20.57
C LYS A 92 -16.40 -1.04 -20.46
N THR A 93 -15.72 -0.84 -19.34
CA THR A 93 -14.77 0.25 -19.11
C THR A 93 -13.38 -0.34 -18.92
N ARG A 94 -12.37 0.38 -19.39
CA ARG A 94 -10.97 -0.01 -19.28
C ARG A 94 -10.11 1.18 -18.88
N GLY A 95 -8.94 0.90 -18.30
CA GLY A 95 -7.98 1.93 -17.95
C GLY A 95 -6.62 1.34 -17.61
N CYS A 96 -5.69 2.22 -17.26
CA CYS A 96 -4.34 1.88 -16.84
C CYS A 96 -3.98 2.78 -15.66
N ASN A 97 -3.81 2.20 -14.48
CA ASN A 97 -3.66 2.94 -13.23
C ASN A 97 -2.65 2.26 -12.29
N PRO A 98 -1.92 3.01 -11.45
CA PRO A 98 -1.13 2.43 -10.37
C PRO A 98 -2.00 1.58 -9.44
N LYS A 99 -1.42 0.50 -8.92
CA LYS A 99 -2.10 -0.41 -8.00
C LYS A 99 -1.18 -0.75 -6.83
N ILE A 100 -1.71 -0.68 -5.62
CA ILE A 100 -1.03 -1.17 -4.42
C ILE A 100 -1.28 -2.67 -4.33
N THR A 101 -0.24 -3.49 -4.48
CA THR A 101 -0.39 -4.96 -4.47
C THR A 101 -0.10 -5.55 -3.09
N ARG A 102 0.75 -4.89 -2.30
CA ARG A 102 1.11 -5.28 -0.94
C ARG A 102 1.08 -4.06 -0.05
N ILE A 103 0.49 -4.19 1.13
CA ILE A 103 0.52 -3.12 2.13
C ILE A 103 0.32 -3.67 3.53
N TYR A 104 1.16 -3.21 4.45
CA TYR A 104 1.11 -3.52 5.86
C TYR A 104 0.81 -2.28 6.69
N VAL A 105 0.08 -2.45 7.78
CA VAL A 105 -0.17 -1.38 8.76
C VAL A 105 -0.06 -1.89 10.19
N SER A 106 0.23 -0.99 11.14
CA SER A 106 0.43 -1.36 12.54
C SER A 106 -0.83 -1.48 13.39
N THR A 107 -2.02 -1.19 12.84
CA THR A 107 -3.28 -1.27 13.59
C THR A 107 -4.39 -2.00 12.83
N PRO A 108 -5.19 -2.85 13.51
CA PRO A 108 -6.35 -3.51 12.91
C PRO A 108 -7.41 -2.53 12.36
N ASN A 109 -7.58 -1.38 13.03
CA ASN A 109 -8.50 -0.34 12.55
C ASN A 109 -8.08 0.22 11.19
N SER A 110 -6.78 0.38 10.93
CA SER A 110 -6.28 0.82 9.62
C SER A 110 -6.53 -0.25 8.56
N CYS A 111 -6.31 -1.54 8.88
CA CYS A 111 -6.62 -2.65 7.99
C CYS A 111 -8.09 -2.62 7.55
N PHE A 112 -9.00 -2.69 8.51
CA PHE A 112 -10.43 -2.77 8.25
C PHE A 112 -10.93 -1.59 7.42
N ASN A 113 -10.67 -0.35 7.88
CA ASN A 113 -11.14 0.84 7.18
C ASN A 113 -10.46 0.99 5.82
N GLY A 114 -9.17 0.64 5.73
CA GLY A 114 -8.38 0.58 4.50
C GLY A 114 -9.05 -0.25 3.40
N ARG A 115 -9.43 -1.47 3.78
CA ARG A 115 -10.09 -2.44 2.91
C ARG A 115 -11.51 -1.98 2.56
N THR A 116 -12.33 -1.68 3.56
CA THR A 116 -13.75 -1.32 3.38
C THR A 116 -13.94 -0.03 2.57
N ASN A 117 -13.14 1.00 2.80
CA ASN A 117 -13.34 2.30 2.16
C ASN A 117 -12.69 2.40 0.78
N TRP A 118 -11.57 1.70 0.55
CA TRP A 118 -10.72 1.95 -0.63
C TRP A 118 -10.23 0.71 -1.37
N ASN A 119 -10.63 -0.50 -0.96
CA ASN A 119 -10.13 -1.77 -1.50
C ASN A 119 -8.59 -1.87 -1.48
N VAL A 120 -7.95 -1.22 -0.50
CA VAL A 120 -6.50 -1.33 -0.33
C VAL A 120 -6.22 -2.61 0.47
N PRO A 121 -5.40 -3.56 -0.04
CA PRO A 121 -5.22 -4.89 0.54
C PRO A 121 -4.33 -4.84 1.78
N LYS A 122 -4.79 -4.13 2.82
CA LYS A 122 -4.05 -3.92 4.06
C LYS A 122 -4.05 -5.19 4.90
N HIS A 123 -2.87 -5.50 5.43
CA HIS A 123 -2.60 -6.59 6.36
C HIS A 123 -1.90 -6.06 7.60
N LEU A 124 -2.07 -6.74 8.73
CA LEU A 124 -1.46 -6.32 9.98
C LEU A 124 0.04 -6.66 9.97
N ALA A 125 0.87 -5.76 10.48
CA ALA A 125 2.28 -6.03 10.73
C ALA A 125 2.75 -5.30 11.97
N LYS A 126 3.76 -5.86 12.63
CA LYS A 126 4.52 -5.16 13.67
C LYS A 126 5.64 -4.35 13.02
N PHE A 127 5.66 -3.06 13.32
CA PHE A 127 6.71 -2.13 12.92
C PHE A 127 7.66 -1.92 14.09
N VAL A 128 8.97 -2.00 13.84
CA VAL A 128 10.02 -1.72 14.83
C VAL A 128 10.93 -0.65 14.25
N TRP A 129 10.96 0.50 14.92
CA TRP A 129 11.78 1.65 14.58
C TRP A 129 12.93 1.78 15.57
N ASP A 130 14.16 1.76 15.06
CA ASP A 130 15.38 1.99 15.83
C ASP A 130 16.03 3.30 15.35
N HIS A 131 15.96 4.34 16.17
CA HIS A 131 16.61 5.63 15.89
C HIS A 131 18.03 5.65 16.47
N HIS A 132 19.01 5.93 15.63
CA HIS A 132 20.43 5.87 16.00
C HIS A 132 20.99 7.25 16.34
N PRO A 133 22.06 7.33 17.17
CA PRO A 133 22.70 8.60 17.52
C PRO A 133 23.25 9.41 16.34
N ASP A 134 23.56 8.77 15.21
CA ASP A 134 24.03 9.41 13.98
C ASP A 134 22.89 10.01 13.13
N GLY A 135 21.66 9.97 13.64
CA GLY A 135 20.45 10.43 12.97
C GLY A 135 19.88 9.43 11.95
N SER A 136 20.54 8.28 11.74
CA SER A 136 19.97 7.22 10.93
C SER A 136 18.80 6.53 11.63
N THR A 137 17.89 5.97 10.86
CA THR A 137 16.72 5.25 11.38
C THR A 137 16.60 3.91 10.68
N THR A 138 16.71 2.82 11.44
CA THR A 138 16.44 1.46 10.96
C THR A 138 14.97 1.13 11.19
N ILE A 139 14.33 0.51 10.20
CA ILE A 139 12.99 -0.03 10.33
C ILE A 139 12.97 -1.50 9.96
N LYS A 140 12.22 -2.28 10.74
CA LYS A 140 11.90 -3.69 10.48
C LYS A 140 10.40 -3.90 10.53
N ILE A 141 9.88 -4.69 9.59
CA ILE A 141 8.43 -4.93 9.44
C ILE A 141 8.19 -6.42 9.49
N TYR A 142 7.42 -6.86 10.48
CA TYR A 142 7.12 -8.26 10.76
C TYR A 142 5.65 -8.53 10.46
N PRO A 143 5.33 -9.20 9.34
CA PRO A 143 3.96 -9.42 8.90
C PRO A 143 3.21 -10.36 9.84
N HIS A 144 1.90 -10.19 9.97
CA HIS A 144 1.05 -11.18 10.65
C HIS A 144 0.55 -12.28 9.72
N ASP A 145 0.57 -12.06 8.40
CA ASP A 145 0.12 -13.00 7.38
C ASP A 145 1.16 -14.07 7.01
N ASP A 146 1.91 -14.53 8.02
CA ASP A 146 2.81 -15.67 7.90
C ASP A 146 1.97 -16.94 7.65
N PRO A 147 2.24 -17.75 6.61
CA PRO A 147 1.50 -18.98 6.34
C PRO A 147 1.50 -19.99 7.50
N LEU A 148 2.48 -19.91 8.41
CA LEU A 148 2.54 -20.74 9.61
C LEU A 148 1.56 -20.26 10.71
N ASN A 149 0.98 -19.08 10.56
CA ASN A 149 0.05 -18.45 11.49
C ASN A 149 -1.31 -18.18 10.84
N ALA A 150 -2.12 -19.23 10.70
CA ALA A 150 -3.35 -19.19 9.91
C ALA A 150 -4.42 -18.19 10.37
N ASP A 151 -4.39 -17.74 11.63
CA ASP A 151 -5.32 -16.75 12.19
C ASP A 151 -4.73 -15.32 12.27
N GLU A 152 -3.49 -15.13 11.81
CA GLU A 152 -2.77 -13.85 11.84
C GLU A 152 -2.68 -13.22 13.26
N SER A 153 -2.80 -14.03 14.31
CA SER A 153 -2.83 -13.58 15.71
C SER A 153 -1.51 -12.96 16.22
N GLN A 154 -0.39 -13.25 15.56
CA GLN A 154 0.97 -12.88 15.99
C GLN A 154 1.81 -12.49 14.77
N PRO A 155 2.75 -11.54 14.94
CA PRO A 155 3.71 -11.22 13.89
C PRO A 155 4.70 -12.37 13.69
N SER A 156 5.18 -12.53 12.46
CA SER A 156 6.24 -13.46 12.10
C SER A 156 7.51 -13.18 12.91
N ALA A 157 8.29 -14.23 13.19
CA ALA A 157 9.60 -14.10 13.83
C ALA A 157 10.65 -13.45 12.90
N ARG A 158 10.42 -13.43 11.58
CA ARG A 158 11.34 -12.88 10.59
C ARG A 158 10.75 -11.61 9.97
N PRO A 159 11.56 -10.55 9.78
CA PRO A 159 11.09 -9.37 9.10
C PRO A 159 10.89 -9.67 7.62
N PHE A 160 9.76 -9.22 7.06
CA PHE A 160 9.53 -9.19 5.62
C PHE A 160 10.41 -8.15 4.94
N PHE A 161 10.57 -7.00 5.60
CA PHE A 161 11.31 -5.87 5.09
C PHE A 161 12.16 -5.25 6.19
N GLN A 162 13.39 -4.89 5.84
CA GLN A 162 14.32 -4.17 6.70
C GLN A 162 15.12 -3.16 5.88
N THR A 163 15.22 -1.93 6.36
CA THR A 163 16.09 -0.92 5.75
C THR A 163 16.61 0.07 6.80
N THR A 164 17.63 0.85 6.44
CA THR A 164 18.14 1.95 7.27
C THR A 164 18.21 3.23 6.45
N PHE A 165 17.47 4.24 6.87
CA PHE A 165 17.49 5.57 6.30
C PHE A 165 18.59 6.38 6.94
N LYS A 166 19.46 6.97 6.13
CA LYS A 166 20.52 7.88 6.60
C LYS A 166 20.19 9.30 6.15
N PRO A 167 20.26 10.29 7.04
CA PRO A 167 20.10 11.69 6.65
C PRO A 167 21.13 12.07 5.58
N MET A 168 20.69 12.67 4.48
CA MET A 168 21.60 13.25 3.49
C MET A 168 21.87 14.70 3.87
N SER A 169 23.06 14.99 4.40
CA SER A 169 23.41 16.31 4.92
C SER A 169 23.59 17.39 3.85
N LEU A 170 23.76 17.01 2.58
CA LEU A 170 24.10 17.91 1.47
C LEU A 170 23.01 18.04 0.39
N VAL A 171 21.85 17.40 0.58
CA VAL A 171 20.75 17.49 -0.38
C VAL A 171 19.80 18.63 0.03
N PRO A 172 19.58 19.65 -0.83
CA PRO A 172 18.64 20.71 -0.52
C PRO A 172 17.23 20.14 -0.33
N ARG A 173 16.52 20.69 0.65
CA ARG A 173 15.14 20.27 0.95
C ARG A 173 14.20 20.78 -0.13
N PHE A 174 13.56 19.89 -0.89
CA PHE A 174 12.59 20.25 -1.92
C PHE A 174 11.16 20.00 -1.43
N PRO A 175 10.17 20.78 -1.86
CA PRO A 175 8.77 20.41 -1.64
C PRO A 175 8.43 19.18 -2.50
N PHE A 176 7.80 18.16 -1.91
CA PHE A 176 7.28 16.98 -2.61
C PHE A 176 5.76 17.00 -2.59
N ALA A 177 5.10 16.86 -3.74
CA ALA A 177 3.64 16.80 -3.81
C ALA A 177 3.19 15.86 -4.93
N THR A 178 2.40 14.82 -4.68
CA THR A 178 2.01 13.87 -5.75
C THR A 178 1.35 14.54 -6.96
N SER A 179 0.75 15.71 -6.78
CA SER A 179 0.23 16.55 -7.87
C SER A 179 1.26 16.97 -8.93
N TRP A 180 2.58 16.97 -8.65
CA TRP A 180 3.59 17.22 -9.70
C TRP A 180 3.71 16.02 -10.65
N ALA A 181 3.48 14.80 -10.15
CA ALA A 181 3.47 13.59 -10.97
C ALA A 181 2.27 13.61 -11.94
N ASP A 182 1.09 14.03 -11.48
CA ASP A 182 -0.09 14.23 -12.34
C ASP A 182 0.20 15.24 -13.47
N ARG A 183 0.89 16.34 -13.16
CA ARG A 183 1.30 17.35 -14.16
C ARG A 183 2.34 16.84 -15.17
N LEU A 184 3.12 15.82 -14.81
CA LEU A 184 4.05 15.13 -15.71
C LEU A 184 3.41 13.96 -16.46
N GLY A 185 2.09 13.79 -16.36
CA GLY A 185 1.32 12.77 -17.08
C GLY A 185 1.22 11.42 -16.38
N PHE A 186 1.67 11.29 -15.12
CA PHE A 186 1.47 10.09 -14.31
C PHE A 186 0.13 10.19 -13.58
N ASN A 187 -0.85 9.39 -13.95
CA ASN A 187 -2.12 9.32 -13.22
C ASN A 187 -1.91 8.64 -11.86
N THR A 188 -1.98 9.37 -10.75
CA THR A 188 -1.83 8.78 -9.39
C THR A 188 -3.14 8.23 -8.81
N THR A 189 -4.24 8.28 -9.56
CA THR A 189 -5.51 7.68 -9.15
C THR A 189 -5.36 6.17 -9.11
N LEU A 190 -5.63 5.59 -7.94
CA LEU A 190 -5.66 4.16 -7.75
C LEU A 190 -7.01 3.61 -8.20
N VAL A 191 -7.00 2.49 -8.92
CA VAL A 191 -8.21 1.75 -9.28
C VAL A 191 -8.06 0.33 -8.77
N MET A 192 -8.83 0.01 -7.74
CA MET A 192 -8.63 -1.18 -6.93
C MET A 192 -9.81 -2.16 -7.09
N PRO A 193 -9.56 -3.42 -7.50
CA PRO A 193 -10.60 -4.44 -7.59
C PRO A 193 -11.11 -4.85 -6.19
N PRO A 194 -12.25 -5.55 -6.10
CA PRO A 194 -12.78 -6.07 -4.85
C PRO A 194 -11.78 -6.98 -4.12
N LEU A 195 -11.87 -7.03 -2.80
CA LEU A 195 -11.00 -7.82 -1.93
C LEU A 195 -11.73 -9.03 -1.34
N PRO A 196 -11.02 -10.17 -1.16
CA PRO A 196 -11.55 -11.30 -0.40
C PRO A 196 -11.65 -10.99 1.10
N SER A 197 -12.43 -11.77 1.83
CA SER A 197 -12.40 -11.79 3.30
C SER A 197 -11.24 -12.65 3.79
N GLY A 198 -10.57 -12.24 4.86
CA GLY A 198 -9.54 -13.03 5.54
C GLY A 198 -9.97 -13.47 6.95
N ASN A 199 -9.12 -14.28 7.58
CA ASN A 199 -9.37 -14.86 8.91
C ASN A 199 -8.60 -14.13 10.02
N GLY A 200 -8.31 -12.83 9.84
CA GLY A 200 -7.56 -12.04 10.81
C GLY A 200 -8.24 -12.04 12.18
N THR A 201 -7.45 -12.33 13.22
CA THR A 201 -7.90 -12.52 14.61
C THR A 201 -8.73 -11.36 15.16
N TYR A 202 -8.53 -10.14 14.67
CA TYR A 202 -9.19 -8.94 15.17
C TYR A 202 -10.43 -8.53 14.34
N GLY A 203 -10.77 -9.30 13.30
CA GLY A 203 -11.85 -8.99 12.37
C GLY A 203 -11.50 -7.87 11.39
N GLU A 204 -10.23 -7.72 11.05
CA GLU A 204 -9.67 -6.60 10.30
C GLU A 204 -9.59 -6.81 8.79
N LEU A 205 -9.98 -8.00 8.30
CA LEU A 205 -9.90 -8.40 6.89
C LEU A 205 -11.31 -8.60 6.27
N PRO A 206 -12.18 -7.57 6.21
CA PRO A 206 -13.47 -7.69 5.54
C PRO A 206 -13.29 -7.88 4.02
N SER A 207 -14.26 -8.55 3.40
CA SER A 207 -14.40 -8.59 1.94
C SER A 207 -15.04 -7.31 1.40
N THR A 208 -14.86 -7.08 0.10
CA THR A 208 -15.60 -6.06 -0.65
C THR A 208 -16.14 -6.66 -1.95
N ASP A 209 -17.11 -5.99 -2.57
CA ASP A 209 -17.89 -6.52 -3.69
C ASP A 209 -17.86 -5.64 -4.95
N ARG A 210 -17.28 -4.44 -4.85
CA ARG A 210 -17.23 -3.44 -5.92
C ARG A 210 -15.83 -2.91 -6.12
N TRP A 211 -15.54 -2.41 -7.31
CA TRP A 211 -14.31 -1.68 -7.58
C TRP A 211 -14.35 -0.28 -6.98
N ILE A 212 -13.22 0.20 -6.48
CA ILE A 212 -13.09 1.55 -5.92
C ILE A 212 -12.03 2.34 -6.68
N LYS A 213 -12.33 3.62 -6.92
CA LYS A 213 -11.36 4.62 -7.40
C LYS A 213 -10.97 5.50 -6.22
N LEU A 214 -9.67 5.63 -5.98
CA LEU A 214 -9.13 6.44 -4.90
C LEU A 214 -8.16 7.47 -5.46
N GLU A 215 -8.48 8.74 -5.29
CA GLU A 215 -7.55 9.83 -5.54
C GLU A 215 -6.65 10.04 -4.31
N THR A 216 -5.34 9.89 -4.49
CA THR A 216 -4.36 10.13 -3.42
C THR A 216 -3.64 11.46 -3.65
N LYS A 217 -3.66 12.32 -2.63
CA LYS A 217 -2.94 13.61 -2.65
C LYS A 217 -2.00 13.63 -1.45
N GLN A 218 -0.70 13.56 -1.71
CA GLN A 218 0.34 13.74 -0.70
C GLN A 218 1.02 15.09 -0.93
N TYR A 219 1.32 15.80 0.14
CA TYR A 219 2.01 17.09 0.11
C TYR A 219 2.99 17.19 1.28
N CYS A 220 4.21 17.63 0.98
CA CYS A 220 5.25 17.92 1.94
C CYS A 220 5.96 19.22 1.52
N SER A 221 6.01 20.20 2.42
CA SER A 221 6.69 21.47 2.16
C SER A 221 8.22 21.37 2.22
N ARG A 222 8.76 20.30 2.82
CA ARG A 222 10.21 20.08 3.04
C ARG A 222 10.56 18.58 3.05
N SER A 223 10.83 17.98 1.88
CA SER A 223 11.44 16.65 1.80
C SER A 223 12.95 16.74 2.03
N THR A 224 13.56 15.72 2.62
CA THR A 224 15.01 15.57 2.82
C THR A 224 15.51 14.33 2.11
#